data_AF-B7JW36-F1
#
_entry.id   AF-B7JW36-F1
#
_cell.length_a   1.000
_cell.length_b   1.000
_cell.length_c   1.000
_cell.angle_alpha   90.00
_cell.angle_beta   90.00
_cell.angle_gamma   90.00
#
_symmetry.space_group_name_H-M   'P 1'
#
loop_
_entity.id
_entity.type
_entity.pdbx_description
1 polymer ?
#
loop_
_entity_poly.entity_id
_entity_poly.type
_entity_poly.pdbx_seq_one_letter_code
_entity_poly.pdbx_strand_id
1 'polypeptide(L)'
;MFEFKFADKKLQRKVRKLDFPTEVCQELPQFLEALRQKGEIAKVDYFLGNINRIDAHTFEMQYVSDPINQIVTILDIQIKSIELLKTRFSIPDSWDDKDILEDIPQCDKPQKMIKTLELIHQGLNSSYELGLKLGSKAKQNKDVARHGQYALSTLEELRLIERNRKGRKINLNLTNKGELIAKAPDQETQTRLLIEAMLNYRPVWLIMGAVTEGGKELTDELVKEIAYRPEDHLSDTSNRRSQTLKNWVKFISKFTGIPICLKEKTLQLTIPLIYGNYQSQENL
;
A
#
# COMPACT_ATOMS: atom_id res chain seq x y z
N MET A 1 22.31 -17.49 -28.41
CA MET A 1 21.30 -16.98 -27.45
C MET A 1 20.72 -18.18 -26.76
N PHE A 2 20.50 -18.11 -25.46
CA PHE A 2 19.95 -19.20 -24.68
C PHE A 2 18.46 -19.40 -24.98
N GLU A 3 18.04 -20.65 -25.13
CA GLU A 3 16.64 -21.02 -25.23
C GLU A 3 16.00 -21.17 -23.85
N PHE A 4 14.73 -20.77 -23.73
CA PHE A 4 13.98 -20.91 -22.49
C PHE A 4 13.16 -22.20 -22.43
N LYS A 5 13.44 -22.99 -21.39
CA LYS A 5 12.55 -24.02 -20.87
C LYS A 5 11.92 -23.55 -19.57
N PHE A 6 10.83 -24.18 -19.20
CA PHE A 6 10.07 -23.86 -17.99
C PHE A 6 9.77 -25.17 -17.27
N ALA A 7 9.81 -25.17 -15.94
CA ALA A 7 9.50 -26.35 -15.14
C ALA A 7 8.09 -26.90 -15.43
N ASP A 8 7.14 -26.02 -15.74
CA ASP A 8 5.79 -26.43 -16.13
C ASP A 8 5.15 -25.51 -17.20
N LYS A 9 4.06 -26.01 -17.80
CA LYS A 9 3.30 -25.31 -18.86
C LYS A 9 2.53 -24.08 -18.34
N LYS A 10 2.18 -24.03 -17.06
CA LYS A 10 1.48 -22.89 -16.45
C LYS A 10 2.43 -21.71 -16.29
N LEU A 11 3.64 -21.93 -15.79
CA LEU A 11 4.70 -20.94 -15.71
C LEU A 11 5.09 -20.42 -17.09
N GLN A 12 5.27 -21.33 -18.06
CA GLN A 12 5.51 -20.94 -19.45
C GLN A 12 4.43 -20.01 -20.00
N ARG A 13 3.15 -20.33 -19.76
CA ARG A 13 2.03 -19.49 -20.20
C ARG A 13 2.04 -18.14 -19.49
N LYS A 14 2.30 -18.10 -18.18
CA LYS A 14 2.38 -16.85 -17.41
C LYS A 14 3.48 -15.93 -17.94
N VAL A 15 4.69 -16.46 -18.14
CA VAL A 15 5.82 -15.68 -18.65
C VAL A 15 5.60 -15.20 -20.08
N ARG A 16 5.11 -16.06 -20.98
CA ARG A 16 4.87 -15.67 -22.38
C ARG A 16 3.77 -14.62 -22.54
N LYS A 17 2.75 -14.66 -21.67
CA LYS A 17 1.66 -13.68 -21.69
C LYS A 17 1.91 -12.47 -20.80
N LEU A 18 3.02 -12.45 -20.06
CA LEU A 18 3.26 -11.50 -18.97
C LEU A 18 2.03 -11.41 -18.04
N ASP A 19 1.50 -12.57 -17.65
CA ASP A 19 0.36 -12.70 -16.73
C ASP A 19 0.84 -12.63 -15.28
N PHE A 20 1.39 -11.46 -14.94
CA PHE A 20 1.90 -11.06 -13.64
C PHE A 20 1.44 -9.63 -13.31
N PRO A 21 1.63 -9.16 -12.06
CA PRO A 21 1.43 -7.74 -11.73
C PRO A 21 2.32 -6.84 -12.58
N THR A 22 1.88 -5.60 -12.83
CA THR A 22 2.52 -4.71 -13.82
C THR A 22 3.98 -4.39 -13.49
N GLU A 23 4.34 -4.27 -12.21
CA GLU A 23 5.70 -4.00 -11.75
C GLU A 23 6.62 -5.17 -12.11
N VAL A 24 6.13 -6.40 -11.93
CA VAL A 24 6.81 -7.60 -12.39
C VAL A 24 6.88 -7.60 -13.91
N CYS A 25 5.83 -7.19 -14.64
CA CYS A 25 5.87 -7.12 -16.10
C CYS A 25 6.83 -6.05 -16.65
N GLN A 26 7.13 -5.01 -15.89
CA GLN A 26 8.11 -3.98 -16.24
C GLN A 26 9.54 -4.44 -15.94
N GLU A 27 9.72 -5.14 -14.82
CA GLU A 27 11.04 -5.58 -14.35
C GLU A 27 11.47 -6.91 -14.97
N LEU A 28 10.57 -7.89 -15.13
CA LEU A 28 10.88 -9.23 -15.61
C LEU A 28 11.52 -9.27 -17.01
N PRO A 29 11.10 -8.47 -18.02
CA PRO A 29 11.66 -8.56 -19.36
C PRO A 29 13.18 -8.30 -19.45
N GLN A 30 13.71 -7.36 -18.67
CA GLN A 30 15.16 -7.09 -18.67
C GLN A 30 15.98 -8.26 -18.11
N PHE A 31 15.45 -8.96 -17.09
CA PHE A 31 16.09 -10.17 -16.54
C PHE A 31 16.01 -11.34 -17.52
N LEU A 32 14.87 -11.52 -18.18
CA LEU A 32 14.73 -12.52 -19.25
C LEU A 32 15.66 -12.22 -20.43
N GLU A 33 15.82 -10.95 -20.82
CA GLU A 33 16.73 -10.61 -21.92
C GLU A 33 18.20 -10.84 -21.54
N ALA A 34 18.59 -10.49 -20.32
CA ALA A 34 19.93 -10.78 -19.81
C ALA A 34 20.22 -12.29 -19.79
N LEU A 35 19.27 -13.12 -19.32
CA LEU A 35 19.38 -14.58 -19.34
C LEU A 35 19.43 -15.14 -20.77
N ARG A 36 18.67 -14.57 -21.72
CA ARG A 36 18.70 -14.98 -23.12
C ARG A 36 20.05 -14.70 -23.77
N GLN A 37 20.70 -13.61 -23.39
CA GLN A 37 21.99 -13.23 -23.94
C GLN A 37 23.15 -14.00 -23.31
N LYS A 38 23.16 -14.13 -21.99
CA LYS A 38 24.33 -14.58 -21.22
C LYS A 38 24.16 -15.93 -20.54
N GLY A 39 22.93 -16.45 -20.43
CA GLY A 39 22.62 -17.67 -19.69
C GLY A 39 22.67 -17.53 -18.17
N GLU A 40 23.23 -16.42 -17.68
CA GLU A 40 23.40 -16.09 -16.27
C GLU A 40 23.45 -14.58 -16.05
N ILE A 41 23.27 -14.15 -14.80
CA ILE A 41 23.37 -12.76 -14.38
C ILE A 41 24.42 -12.68 -13.27
N ALA A 42 25.40 -11.78 -13.44
CA ALA A 42 26.65 -11.73 -12.67
C ALA A 42 26.51 -11.44 -11.15
N LYS A 43 25.29 -11.25 -10.64
CA LYS A 43 24.99 -11.10 -9.20
C LYS A 43 23.80 -11.99 -8.88
N VAL A 44 24.10 -13.22 -8.46
CA VAL A 44 23.15 -14.21 -7.96
C VAL A 44 23.43 -14.36 -6.47
N ASP A 45 22.46 -13.99 -5.63
CA ASP A 45 22.64 -13.96 -4.17
C ASP A 45 22.58 -15.35 -3.53
N TYR A 46 22.36 -16.42 -4.29
CA TYR A 46 22.41 -17.78 -3.74
C TYR A 46 22.60 -18.87 -4.80
N PHE A 47 23.51 -19.81 -4.53
CA PHE A 47 23.75 -21.04 -5.29
C PHE A 47 23.52 -22.23 -4.35
N LEU A 48 22.43 -22.97 -4.52
CA LEU A 48 22.18 -24.20 -3.77
C LEU A 48 22.16 -25.38 -4.76
N GLY A 49 23.30 -26.06 -4.91
CA GLY A 49 23.48 -27.02 -6.00
C GLY A 49 23.46 -26.33 -7.37
N ASN A 50 22.83 -26.92 -8.39
CA ASN A 50 22.79 -26.36 -9.76
C ASN A 50 21.71 -25.28 -9.99
N ILE A 51 21.04 -24.80 -8.94
CA ILE A 51 19.95 -23.83 -9.04
C ILE A 51 20.47 -22.44 -8.69
N ASN A 52 20.28 -21.52 -9.62
CA ASN A 52 20.56 -20.11 -9.50
C ASN A 52 19.31 -19.34 -9.07
N ARG A 53 19.48 -18.28 -8.27
CA ARG A 53 18.39 -17.40 -7.85
C ARG A 53 18.64 -15.93 -8.17
N ILE A 54 17.76 -15.33 -8.97
CA ILE A 54 17.68 -13.88 -9.14
C ILE A 54 16.77 -13.31 -8.06
N ASP A 55 17.32 -12.39 -7.28
CA ASP A 55 16.56 -11.60 -6.32
C ASP A 55 16.26 -10.22 -6.91
N ALA A 56 15.12 -10.09 -7.58
CA ALA A 56 14.69 -8.82 -8.18
C ALA A 56 13.91 -7.98 -7.16
N HIS A 57 13.56 -6.74 -7.52
CA HIS A 57 12.80 -5.88 -6.60
C HIS A 57 11.39 -6.44 -6.39
N THR A 58 10.74 -6.90 -7.46
CA THR A 58 9.32 -7.27 -7.44
C THR A 58 9.06 -8.77 -7.39
N PHE A 59 10.09 -9.58 -7.64
CA PHE A 59 9.98 -11.04 -7.66
C PHE A 59 11.30 -11.72 -7.28
N GLU A 60 11.21 -12.99 -6.91
CA GLU A 60 12.34 -13.94 -6.91
C GLU A 60 12.17 -14.89 -8.08
N MET A 61 13.24 -15.20 -8.81
CA MET A 61 13.23 -16.19 -9.88
C MET A 61 14.31 -17.23 -9.64
N GLN A 62 13.91 -18.51 -9.69
CA GLN A 62 14.83 -19.64 -9.65
C GLN A 62 15.00 -20.21 -11.06
N TYR A 63 16.23 -20.51 -11.45
CA TYR A 63 16.54 -21.07 -12.76
C TYR A 63 17.77 -21.97 -12.74
N VAL A 64 17.88 -22.83 -13.74
CA VAL A 64 19.09 -23.62 -14.02
C VAL A 64 19.63 -23.20 -15.38
N SER A 65 20.93 -22.99 -15.46
CA SER A 65 21.61 -22.70 -16.73
C SER A 65 22.38 -23.93 -17.20
N ASP A 66 22.23 -24.26 -18.48
CA ASP A 66 23.02 -25.26 -19.19
C ASP A 66 23.77 -24.55 -20.33
N PRO A 67 25.00 -24.08 -20.08
CA PRO A 67 25.81 -23.37 -21.06
C PRO A 67 26.19 -24.23 -22.27
N ILE A 68 26.32 -25.55 -22.09
CA ILE A 68 26.71 -26.47 -23.17
C ILE A 68 25.60 -26.55 -24.21
N ASN A 69 24.36 -26.74 -23.76
CA ASN A 69 23.21 -26.83 -24.64
C ASN A 69 22.55 -25.47 -24.93
N GLN A 70 23.09 -24.38 -24.37
CA GLN A 70 22.52 -23.03 -24.43
C GLN A 70 21.05 -22.99 -23.99
N ILE A 71 20.74 -23.63 -22.86
CA ILE A 71 19.37 -23.68 -22.31
C ILE A 71 19.34 -23.02 -20.95
N VAL A 72 18.33 -22.18 -20.71
CA VAL A 72 17.96 -21.72 -19.37
C VAL A 72 16.59 -22.31 -19.03
N THR A 73 16.52 -23.06 -17.94
CA THR A 73 15.26 -23.60 -17.43
C THR A 73 14.79 -22.75 -16.25
N ILE A 74 13.71 -22.00 -16.45
CA ILE A 74 13.07 -21.23 -15.38
C ILE A 74 12.23 -22.19 -14.53
N LEU A 75 12.58 -22.30 -13.26
CA LEU A 75 11.95 -23.22 -12.32
C LEU A 75 10.73 -22.60 -11.65
N ASP A 76 10.87 -21.36 -11.16
CA ASP A 76 9.81 -20.67 -10.45
C ASP A 76 9.99 -19.15 -10.53
N ILE A 77 8.88 -18.41 -10.39
CA ILE A 77 8.83 -16.96 -10.21
C ILE A 77 7.85 -16.65 -9.08
N GLN A 78 8.37 -16.18 -7.94
CA GLN A 78 7.60 -15.81 -6.76
C GLN A 78 7.49 -14.29 -6.68
N ILE A 79 6.28 -13.76 -6.50
CA ILE A 79 6.05 -12.31 -6.41
C ILE A 79 6.24 -11.88 -4.96
N LYS A 80 7.06 -10.86 -4.71
CA LYS A 80 7.33 -10.35 -3.36
C LYS A 80 6.21 -9.41 -2.89
N SER A 81 4.98 -9.86 -2.65
CA SER A 81 3.83 -8.94 -2.50
C SER A 81 3.81 -8.16 -1.17
N ILE A 82 3.87 -8.81 -0.01
CA ILE A 82 3.89 -8.12 1.30
C ILE A 82 5.30 -7.70 1.73
N GLU A 83 6.31 -8.46 1.30
CA GLU A 83 7.72 -8.18 1.59
C GLU A 83 8.16 -6.88 0.91
N LEU A 84 7.64 -6.57 -0.28
CA LEU A 84 7.79 -5.25 -0.91
C LEU A 84 7.22 -4.12 -0.04
N LEU A 85 6.07 -4.33 0.61
CA LEU A 85 5.51 -3.31 1.51
C LEU A 85 6.35 -3.16 2.76
N LYS A 86 6.77 -4.27 3.38
CA LYS A 86 7.63 -4.25 4.56
C LYS A 86 8.94 -3.50 4.29
N THR A 87 9.60 -3.85 3.18
CA THR A 87 10.88 -3.26 2.77
C THR A 87 10.73 -1.79 2.34
N ARG A 88 9.65 -1.44 1.61
CA ARG A 88 9.42 -0.05 1.16
C ARG A 88 8.90 0.89 2.24
N PHE A 89 8.20 0.39 3.26
CA PHE A 89 7.45 1.23 4.22
C PHE A 89 7.83 1.02 5.70
N SER A 90 8.99 0.45 6.02
CA SER A 90 9.50 0.34 7.40
C SER A 90 8.44 -0.16 8.39
N ILE A 91 7.73 -1.23 8.03
CA ILE A 91 6.63 -1.79 8.83
C ILE A 91 7.22 -2.69 9.93
N PRO A 92 6.85 -2.51 11.21
CA PRO A 92 7.35 -3.34 12.30
C PRO A 92 6.85 -4.78 12.18
N ASP A 93 7.72 -5.74 12.49
CA ASP A 93 7.44 -7.17 12.36
C ASP A 93 6.54 -7.73 13.48
N SER A 94 6.39 -7.02 14.61
CA SER A 94 5.69 -7.53 15.80
C SER A 94 4.50 -6.64 16.17
N TRP A 95 3.32 -6.99 15.66
CA TRP A 95 2.05 -6.53 16.21
C TRP A 95 1.66 -7.43 17.40
N ASP A 96 1.24 -6.89 18.54
CA ASP A 96 0.68 -7.70 19.63
C ASP A 96 -0.77 -8.08 19.26
N ASP A 97 -1.11 -9.37 19.34
CA ASP A 97 -2.47 -9.86 19.06
C ASP A 97 -3.52 -9.35 20.07
N LYS A 98 -3.07 -8.75 21.17
CA LYS A 98 -3.92 -8.09 22.16
C LYS A 98 -4.18 -6.61 21.90
N ASP A 99 -3.58 -6.02 20.85
CA ASP A 99 -3.86 -4.65 20.42
C ASP A 99 -5.23 -4.57 19.73
N ILE A 100 -6.30 -4.63 20.55
CA ILE A 100 -7.64 -4.26 20.12
C ILE A 100 -7.66 -2.74 20.02
N LEU A 101 -7.82 -2.22 18.81
CA LEU A 101 -7.85 -0.79 18.58
C LEU A 101 -9.13 -0.20 19.18
N GLU A 102 -8.97 0.85 19.98
CA GLU A 102 -10.07 1.51 20.68
C GLU A 102 -11.02 2.22 19.70
N ASP A 103 -10.50 2.74 18.58
CA ASP A 103 -11.33 3.40 17.58
C ASP A 103 -10.84 3.18 16.14
N ILE A 104 -11.78 2.89 15.22
CA ILE A 104 -11.47 2.79 13.79
C ILE A 104 -11.76 4.13 13.09
N PRO A 105 -10.80 4.65 12.31
CA PRO A 105 -10.93 5.91 11.59
C PRO A 105 -12.19 6.06 10.73
N GLN A 106 -12.65 7.30 10.59
CA GLN A 106 -13.80 7.69 9.75
C GLN A 106 -13.44 8.73 8.68
N CYS A 107 -12.17 9.07 8.53
CA CYS A 107 -11.69 9.88 7.41
C CYS A 107 -11.17 8.96 6.31
N ASP A 108 -11.89 8.88 5.19
CA ASP A 108 -11.55 7.96 4.08
C ASP A 108 -10.74 8.61 2.96
N LYS A 109 -10.48 9.93 3.05
CA LYS A 109 -9.77 10.70 2.01
C LYS A 109 -8.36 11.07 2.46
N PRO A 110 -7.31 10.43 1.92
CA PRO A 110 -5.91 10.74 2.25
C PRO A 110 -5.56 12.23 2.09
N GLN A 111 -6.06 12.86 1.02
CA GLN A 111 -5.85 14.30 0.78
C GLN A 111 -6.41 15.20 1.89
N LYS A 112 -7.50 14.80 2.54
CA LYS A 112 -8.01 15.53 3.71
C LYS A 112 -7.09 15.39 4.91
N MET A 113 -6.45 14.23 5.09
CA MET A 113 -5.49 14.00 6.17
C MET A 113 -4.25 14.86 5.98
N ILE A 114 -3.65 14.84 4.78
CA ILE A 114 -2.51 15.70 4.42
C ILE A 114 -2.88 17.17 4.66
N LYS A 115 -4.03 17.60 4.13
CA LYS A 115 -4.47 18.99 4.33
C LYS A 115 -4.67 19.34 5.80
N THR A 116 -5.15 18.42 6.61
CA THR A 116 -5.33 18.63 8.06
C THR A 116 -3.97 18.80 8.75
N LEU A 117 -2.96 17.99 8.40
CA LEU A 117 -1.60 18.13 8.94
C LEU A 117 -0.98 19.48 8.58
N GLU A 118 -1.14 19.94 7.33
CA GLU A 118 -0.70 21.27 6.90
C GLU A 118 -1.36 22.40 7.72
N LEU A 119 -2.68 22.29 7.94
CA LEU A 119 -3.43 23.29 8.70
C LEU A 119 -3.00 23.33 10.17
N ILE A 120 -2.75 22.17 10.78
CA ILE A 120 -2.21 22.09 12.15
C ILE A 120 -0.80 22.67 12.20
N HIS A 121 0.04 22.39 11.19
CA HIS A 121 1.38 23.00 11.10
C HIS A 121 1.32 24.53 11.03
N GLN A 122 0.30 25.08 10.35
CA GLN A 122 0.02 26.52 10.27
C GLN A 122 -0.60 27.11 11.56
N GLY A 123 -0.83 26.28 12.59
CA GLY A 123 -1.32 26.72 13.90
C GLY A 123 -2.81 26.53 14.15
N LEU A 124 -3.57 25.89 13.24
CA LEU A 124 -4.98 25.61 13.49
C LEU A 124 -5.13 24.45 14.49
N ASN A 125 -5.85 24.70 15.58
CA ASN A 125 -5.95 23.77 16.71
C ASN A 125 -7.40 23.49 17.16
N SER A 126 -8.39 23.89 16.36
CA SER A 126 -9.81 23.69 16.66
C SER A 126 -10.48 22.77 15.65
N SER A 127 -11.24 21.76 16.12
CA SER A 127 -12.03 20.87 15.27
C SER A 127 -13.04 21.63 14.40
N TYR A 128 -13.57 22.75 14.88
CA TYR A 128 -14.49 23.60 14.11
C TYR A 128 -13.79 24.28 12.93
N GLU A 129 -12.64 24.92 13.18
CA GLU A 129 -11.87 25.62 12.15
C GLU A 129 -11.35 24.66 11.09
N LEU A 130 -10.88 23.48 11.52
CA LEU A 130 -10.50 22.40 10.62
C LEU A 130 -11.70 21.94 9.79
N GLY A 131 -12.86 21.75 10.42
CA GLY A 131 -14.10 21.39 9.72
C GLY A 131 -14.48 22.39 8.62
N LEU A 132 -14.36 23.70 8.89
CA LEU A 132 -14.58 24.75 7.90
C LEU A 132 -13.56 24.71 6.77
N LYS A 133 -12.26 24.66 7.09
CA LYS A 133 -11.16 24.66 6.10
C LYS A 133 -11.13 23.40 5.24
N LEU A 134 -11.64 22.28 5.75
CA LEU A 134 -11.82 21.03 5.01
C LEU A 134 -13.12 21.01 4.16
N GLY A 135 -13.86 22.12 4.14
CA GLY A 135 -14.99 22.32 3.23
C GLY A 135 -16.33 21.77 3.73
N SER A 136 -16.55 21.68 5.05
CA SER A 136 -17.87 21.32 5.58
C SER A 136 -18.92 22.35 5.16
N LYS A 137 -20.07 21.86 4.68
CA LYS A 137 -21.25 22.67 4.32
C LYS A 137 -22.37 22.54 5.36
N ALA A 138 -22.08 21.98 6.53
CA ALA A 138 -23.08 21.76 7.56
C ALA A 138 -23.60 23.10 8.11
N LYS A 139 -24.92 23.17 8.36
CA LYS A 139 -25.57 24.38 8.87
C LYS A 139 -25.32 24.62 10.36
N GLN A 140 -25.09 23.54 11.12
CA GLN A 140 -24.93 23.62 12.57
C GLN A 140 -23.44 23.52 12.95
N ASN A 141 -23.00 24.40 13.85
CA ASN A 141 -21.59 24.46 14.27
C ASN A 141 -21.07 23.14 14.84
N LYS A 142 -21.91 22.41 15.58
CA LYS A 142 -21.54 21.09 16.11
C LYS A 142 -21.22 20.06 15.02
N ASP A 143 -21.92 20.13 13.88
CA ASP A 143 -21.72 19.20 12.77
C ASP A 143 -20.48 19.58 11.95
N VAL A 144 -20.21 20.89 11.80
CA VAL A 144 -18.95 21.38 11.25
C VAL A 144 -17.77 20.90 12.10
N ALA A 145 -17.85 21.07 13.42
CA ALA A 145 -16.81 20.60 14.34
C ALA A 145 -16.62 19.08 14.29
N ARG A 146 -17.71 18.31 14.13
CA ARG A 146 -17.67 16.86 13.96
C ARG A 146 -16.89 16.45 12.71
N HIS A 147 -17.01 17.18 11.61
CA HIS A 147 -16.22 16.91 10.40
C HIS A 147 -14.72 17.07 10.62
N GLY A 148 -14.28 18.12 11.32
CA GLY A 148 -12.87 18.27 11.69
C GLY A 148 -12.42 17.20 12.69
N GLN A 149 -13.29 16.81 13.62
CA GLN A 149 -13.02 15.76 14.59
C GLN A 149 -12.73 14.41 13.92
N TYR A 150 -13.43 14.04 12.85
CA TYR A 150 -13.14 12.80 12.12
C TYR A 150 -11.71 12.78 11.55
N ALA A 151 -11.22 13.90 11.03
CA ALA A 151 -9.84 14.02 10.55
C ALA A 151 -8.85 13.96 11.71
N LEU A 152 -9.11 14.68 12.81
CA LEU A 152 -8.24 14.66 13.98
C LEU A 152 -8.14 13.29 14.62
N SER A 153 -9.25 12.60 14.87
CA SER A 153 -9.24 11.24 15.42
C SER A 153 -8.50 10.29 14.49
N THR A 154 -8.67 10.40 13.17
CA THR A 154 -7.92 9.58 12.22
C THR A 154 -6.41 9.80 12.31
N LEU A 155 -5.96 11.06 12.38
CA LEU A 155 -4.53 11.38 12.48
C LEU A 155 -3.93 10.94 13.82
N GLU A 156 -4.73 10.92 14.89
CA GLU A 156 -4.34 10.43 16.21
C GLU A 156 -4.14 8.89 16.18
N GLU A 157 -5.07 8.14 15.59
CA GLU A 157 -4.91 6.68 15.37
C GLU A 157 -3.69 6.34 14.52
N LEU A 158 -3.37 7.17 13.52
CA LEU A 158 -2.16 7.04 12.70
C LEU A 158 -0.88 7.54 13.41
N ARG A 159 -0.98 8.01 14.66
CA ARG A 159 0.13 8.57 15.46
C ARG A 159 0.85 9.73 14.77
N LEU A 160 0.11 10.52 13.98
CA LEU A 160 0.62 11.70 13.27
C LEU A 160 0.41 12.99 14.07
N ILE A 161 -0.49 12.95 15.05
CA ILE A 161 -0.72 14.05 15.99
C ILE A 161 -0.87 13.51 17.41
N GLU A 162 -0.66 14.40 18.37
CA GLU A 162 -0.89 14.15 19.80
C GLU A 162 -1.78 15.23 20.40
N ARG A 163 -2.68 14.81 21.29
CA ARG A 163 -3.52 15.70 22.10
C ARG A 163 -2.93 15.86 23.49
N ASN A 164 -2.43 17.05 23.79
CA ASN A 164 -1.89 17.38 25.09
C ASN A 164 -2.86 18.26 25.86
N ARG A 165 -3.36 17.77 27.00
CA ARG A 165 -4.24 18.55 27.87
C ARG A 165 -3.41 19.43 28.79
N LYS A 166 -3.49 20.75 28.60
CA LYS A 166 -2.93 21.75 29.52
C LYS A 166 -4.08 22.48 30.21
N GLY A 167 -4.43 22.03 31.41
CA GLY A 167 -5.58 22.52 32.17
C GLY A 167 -6.92 22.22 31.47
N ARG A 168 -7.69 23.27 31.16
CA ARG A 168 -8.97 23.16 30.42
C ARG A 168 -8.81 23.16 28.91
N LYS A 169 -7.61 23.43 28.38
CA LYS A 169 -7.34 23.48 26.94
C LYS A 169 -6.71 22.17 26.45
N ILE A 170 -7.17 21.70 25.30
CA ILE A 170 -6.55 20.62 24.54
C ILE A 170 -5.68 21.29 23.48
N ASN A 171 -4.38 21.02 23.51
CA ASN A 171 -3.45 21.44 22.49
C ASN A 171 -3.22 20.28 21.52
N LEU A 172 -3.24 20.60 20.23
CA LEU A 172 -2.93 19.66 19.15
C LEU A 172 -1.49 19.92 18.70
N ASN A 173 -0.65 18.89 18.78
CA ASN A 173 0.73 18.94 18.31
C ASN A 173 0.92 17.91 17.20
N LEU A 174 1.71 18.25 16.19
CA LEU A 174 2.18 17.25 15.24
C LEU A 174 3.26 16.39 15.91
N THR A 175 3.25 15.09 15.61
CA THR A 175 4.41 14.23 15.90
C THR A 175 5.52 14.49 14.87
N ASN A 176 6.72 13.96 15.07
CA ASN A 176 7.79 14.05 14.08
C ASN A 176 7.35 13.53 12.70
N LYS A 177 6.59 12.43 12.65
CA LYS A 177 6.04 11.89 11.39
C LYS A 177 4.99 12.83 10.79
N GLY A 178 4.10 13.39 11.61
CA GLY A 178 3.12 14.39 11.17
C GLY A 178 3.76 15.65 10.59
N GLU A 179 4.84 16.13 11.21
CA GLU A 179 5.61 17.28 10.71
C GLU A 179 6.29 16.99 9.37
N LEU A 180 6.89 15.81 9.21
CA LEU A 180 7.53 15.41 7.96
C LEU A 180 6.53 15.39 6.80
N ILE A 181 5.31 14.89 7.03
CA ILE A 181 4.25 14.94 6.02
C ILE A 181 3.85 16.39 5.74
N ALA A 182 3.59 17.20 6.78
CA ALA A 182 3.15 18.58 6.59
C ALA A 182 4.16 19.47 5.85
N LYS A 183 5.46 19.20 6.01
CA LYS A 183 6.57 19.99 5.44
C LYS A 183 7.17 19.38 4.16
N ALA A 184 6.71 18.21 3.73
CA ALA A 184 7.28 17.55 2.56
C ALA A 184 7.18 18.44 1.31
N PRO A 185 8.21 18.41 0.43
CA PRO A 185 8.36 19.40 -0.65
C PRO A 185 7.33 19.25 -1.77
N ASP A 186 6.72 18.07 -1.90
CA ASP A 186 5.81 17.73 -2.99
C ASP A 186 4.73 16.73 -2.54
N GLN A 187 3.66 16.66 -3.33
CA GLN A 187 2.46 15.86 -3.05
C GLN A 187 2.73 14.35 -3.07
N GLU A 188 3.70 13.88 -3.86
CA GLU A 188 4.05 12.47 -3.95
C GLU A 188 4.76 12.03 -2.67
N THR A 189 5.75 12.81 -2.20
CA THR A 189 6.44 12.57 -0.93
C THR A 189 5.48 12.60 0.25
N GLN A 190 4.57 13.59 0.31
CA GLN A 190 3.50 13.63 1.32
C GLN A 190 2.66 12.35 1.31
N THR A 191 2.27 11.90 0.11
CA THR A 191 1.44 10.70 -0.05
C THR A 191 2.18 9.44 0.39
N ARG A 192 3.45 9.29 0.01
CA ARG A 192 4.28 8.15 0.39
C ARG A 192 4.43 8.05 1.92
N LEU A 193 4.72 9.16 2.58
CA LEU A 193 4.85 9.21 4.04
C LEU A 193 3.52 8.92 4.76
N LEU A 194 2.40 9.38 4.21
CA LEU A 194 1.07 9.04 4.73
C LEU A 194 0.76 7.55 4.55
N ILE A 195 1.11 6.95 3.41
CA ILE A 195 0.93 5.51 3.17
C ILE A 195 1.77 4.69 4.14
N GLU A 196 3.00 5.13 4.44
CA GLU A 196 3.81 4.52 5.50
C GLU A 196 3.05 4.49 6.83
N ALA A 197 2.45 5.62 7.24
CA ALA A 197 1.66 5.68 8.47
C ALA A 197 0.41 4.78 8.42
N MET A 198 -0.28 4.71 7.28
CA MET A 198 -1.44 3.83 7.08
C MET A 198 -1.08 2.35 7.13
N LEU A 199 0.05 1.94 6.55
CA LEU A 199 0.51 0.55 6.61
C LEU A 199 1.03 0.20 8.00
N ASN A 200 1.53 1.19 8.76
CA ASN A 200 1.79 1.11 10.19
C ASN A 200 0.51 1.19 11.04
N TYR A 201 -0.67 0.96 10.46
CA TYR A 201 -1.92 0.78 11.19
C TYR A 201 -2.40 -0.67 11.03
N ARG A 202 -2.37 -1.43 12.13
CA ARG A 202 -2.54 -2.90 12.15
C ARG A 202 -3.69 -3.44 11.27
N PRO A 203 -4.92 -2.88 11.30
CA PRO A 203 -6.02 -3.41 10.50
C PRO A 203 -5.75 -3.28 9.02
N VAL A 204 -5.15 -2.17 8.58
CA VAL A 204 -4.80 -1.97 7.16
C VAL A 204 -3.74 -2.99 6.78
N TRP A 205 -2.72 -3.20 7.61
CA TRP A 205 -1.69 -4.21 7.36
C TRP A 205 -2.27 -5.62 7.18
N LEU A 206 -3.13 -6.06 8.11
CA LEU A 206 -3.76 -7.38 8.06
C LEU A 206 -4.71 -7.52 6.87
N ILE A 207 -5.49 -6.48 6.56
CA ILE A 207 -6.36 -6.49 5.38
C ILE A 207 -5.50 -6.58 4.11
N MET A 208 -4.44 -5.78 3.98
CA MET A 208 -3.52 -5.84 2.85
C MET A 208 -3.00 -7.27 2.66
N GLY A 209 -2.42 -7.90 3.69
CA GLY A 209 -1.94 -9.28 3.58
C GLY A 209 -3.02 -10.31 3.20
N ALA A 210 -4.22 -10.17 3.74
CA ALA A 210 -5.33 -11.05 3.38
C ALA A 210 -5.73 -10.94 1.90
N VAL A 211 -5.72 -9.73 1.33
CA VAL A 211 -6.19 -9.46 -0.04
C VAL A 211 -5.09 -9.49 -1.10
N THR A 212 -3.82 -9.52 -0.71
CA THR A 212 -2.67 -9.67 -1.62
C THR A 212 -2.14 -11.11 -1.63
N GLU A 213 -2.01 -11.75 -0.47
CA GLU A 213 -1.40 -13.08 -0.32
C GLU A 213 -2.41 -14.16 0.04
N GLY A 214 -3.35 -13.83 0.92
CA GLY A 214 -4.39 -14.77 1.38
C GLY A 214 -5.43 -15.12 0.31
N GLY A 215 -5.38 -14.46 -0.86
CA GLY A 215 -6.33 -14.66 -1.95
C GLY A 215 -7.78 -14.30 -1.59
N LYS A 216 -8.00 -13.59 -0.47
CA LYS A 216 -9.34 -13.21 -0.01
C LYS A 216 -9.79 -11.94 -0.72
N GLU A 217 -11.07 -11.90 -1.08
CA GLU A 217 -11.66 -10.71 -1.69
C GLU A 217 -11.80 -9.57 -0.67
N LEU A 218 -11.50 -8.34 -1.08
CA LEU A 218 -11.74 -7.14 -0.27
C LEU A 218 -13.25 -6.87 -0.17
N THR A 219 -13.87 -7.42 0.87
CA THR A 219 -15.29 -7.25 1.18
C THR A 219 -15.50 -6.51 2.51
N ASP A 220 -16.73 -6.05 2.77
CA ASP A 220 -17.06 -5.46 4.08
C ASP A 220 -16.98 -6.51 5.19
N GLU A 221 -17.37 -7.75 4.87
CA GLU A 221 -17.30 -8.88 5.78
C GLU A 221 -15.86 -9.16 6.21
N LEU A 222 -14.92 -9.25 5.25
CA LEU A 222 -13.50 -9.45 5.54
C LEU A 222 -12.93 -8.35 6.44
N VAL A 223 -13.23 -7.09 6.11
CA VAL A 223 -12.74 -5.95 6.88
C VAL A 223 -13.30 -5.96 8.29
N LYS A 224 -14.56 -6.36 8.46
CA LYS A 224 -15.20 -6.49 9.79
C LYS A 224 -14.59 -7.62 10.60
N GLU A 225 -14.37 -8.78 10.00
CA GLU A 225 -13.70 -9.93 10.63
C GLU A 225 -12.31 -9.57 11.15
N ILE A 226 -11.55 -8.77 10.40
CA ILE A 226 -10.18 -8.38 10.77
C ILE A 226 -10.17 -7.26 11.82
N ALA A 227 -11.02 -6.26 11.67
CA ALA A 227 -10.89 -5.00 12.41
C ALA A 227 -11.82 -4.90 13.64
N TYR A 228 -12.83 -5.76 13.76
CA TYR A 228 -13.87 -5.64 14.80
C TYR A 228 -14.10 -6.95 15.53
N ARG A 229 -14.55 -6.84 16.79
CA ARG A 229 -15.12 -7.97 17.53
C ARG A 229 -16.45 -8.40 16.86
N PRO A 230 -16.80 -9.70 16.90
CA PRO A 230 -18.04 -10.21 16.31
C PRO A 230 -19.30 -9.46 16.72
N GLU A 231 -19.33 -8.97 17.96
CA GLU A 231 -20.42 -8.22 18.58
C GLU A 231 -20.73 -6.89 17.84
N ASP A 232 -19.71 -6.27 17.24
CA ASP A 232 -19.81 -4.94 16.62
C ASP A 232 -20.09 -4.98 15.11
N HIS A 233 -20.10 -6.18 14.52
CA HIS A 233 -20.18 -6.40 13.06
C HIS A 233 -21.46 -5.85 12.43
N LEU A 234 -22.56 -5.76 13.19
CA LEU A 234 -23.86 -5.34 12.69
C LEU A 234 -24.16 -3.84 12.89
N SER A 235 -23.28 -3.09 13.56
CA SER A 235 -23.53 -1.67 13.82
C SER A 235 -23.37 -0.78 12.58
N ASP A 236 -24.21 0.25 12.43
CA ASP A 236 -24.06 1.25 11.34
C ASP A 236 -22.70 1.96 11.38
N THR A 237 -22.13 2.10 12.58
CA THR A 237 -20.81 2.69 12.79
C THR A 237 -19.72 1.80 12.22
N SER A 238 -19.81 0.47 12.37
CA SER A 238 -18.84 -0.46 11.80
C SER A 238 -18.93 -0.51 10.28
N ASN A 239 -20.13 -0.39 9.67
CA ASN A 239 -20.30 -0.26 8.22
C ASN A 239 -19.56 0.95 7.64
N ARG A 240 -19.75 2.13 8.24
CA ARG A 240 -19.12 3.37 7.74
C ARG A 240 -17.59 3.32 7.88
N ARG A 241 -17.11 2.76 8.98
CA ARG A 241 -15.68 2.64 9.28
C ARG A 241 -15.00 1.52 8.50
N SER A 242 -15.67 0.39 8.22
CA SER A 242 -15.16 -0.65 7.32
C SER A 242 -14.94 -0.07 5.92
N GLN A 243 -15.87 0.76 5.44
CA GLN A 243 -15.71 1.44 4.16
C GLN A 243 -14.50 2.39 4.13
N THR A 244 -14.18 3.02 5.26
CA THR A 244 -12.96 3.84 5.40
C THR A 244 -11.70 3.02 5.17
N LEU A 245 -11.57 1.87 5.84
CA LEU A 245 -10.42 0.97 5.68
C LEU A 245 -10.33 0.40 4.26
N LYS A 246 -11.45 0.01 3.66
CA LYS A 246 -11.49 -0.44 2.24
C LYS A 246 -10.99 0.64 1.30
N ASN A 247 -11.39 1.89 1.50
CA ASN A 247 -10.95 3.00 0.67
C ASN A 247 -9.45 3.25 0.82
N TRP A 248 -8.88 3.09 2.01
CA TRP A 248 -7.44 3.18 2.22
C TRP A 248 -6.69 2.06 1.53
N VAL A 249 -7.12 0.80 1.67
CA VAL A 249 -6.51 -0.36 0.99
C VAL A 249 -6.50 -0.17 -0.53
N LYS A 250 -7.63 0.25 -1.10
CA LYS A 250 -7.72 0.58 -2.54
C LYS A 250 -6.78 1.72 -2.93
N PHE A 251 -6.68 2.75 -2.10
CA PHE A 251 -5.77 3.88 -2.34
C PHE A 251 -4.30 3.46 -2.31
N ILE A 252 -3.90 2.67 -1.30
CA ILE A 252 -2.54 2.15 -1.16
C ILE A 252 -2.21 1.25 -2.35
N SER A 253 -3.08 0.32 -2.69
CA SER A 253 -2.94 -0.56 -3.87
C SER A 253 -2.74 0.26 -5.14
N LYS A 254 -3.59 1.27 -5.38
CA LYS A 254 -3.47 2.16 -6.54
C LYS A 254 -2.16 2.95 -6.58
N PHE A 255 -1.69 3.45 -5.44
CA PHE A 255 -0.47 4.25 -5.38
C PHE A 255 0.78 3.39 -5.52
N THR A 256 0.80 2.22 -4.87
CA THR A 256 1.96 1.32 -4.82
C THR A 256 2.06 0.38 -6.01
N GLY A 257 0.95 0.17 -6.73
CA GLY A 257 0.83 -0.79 -7.81
C GLY A 257 0.57 -2.23 -7.35
N ILE A 258 0.52 -2.47 -6.04
CA ILE A 258 0.35 -3.81 -5.48
C ILE A 258 -1.09 -4.27 -5.69
N PRO A 259 -1.32 -5.39 -6.40
CA PRO A 259 -2.66 -5.84 -6.75
C PRO A 259 -3.41 -6.41 -5.54
N ILE A 260 -4.72 -6.20 -5.50
CA ILE A 260 -5.62 -6.73 -4.47
C ILE A 260 -6.79 -7.50 -5.10
N CYS A 261 -7.29 -8.53 -4.42
CA CYS A 261 -8.47 -9.28 -4.85
C CYS A 261 -9.77 -8.49 -4.58
N LEU A 262 -10.63 -8.31 -5.59
CA LEU A 262 -11.94 -7.65 -5.45
C LEU A 262 -13.10 -8.60 -5.80
N LYS A 263 -14.30 -8.33 -5.23
CA LYS A 263 -15.54 -9.12 -5.33
C LYS A 263 -16.14 -9.26 -6.74
N GLU A 264 -15.66 -8.49 -7.71
CA GLU A 264 -16.08 -8.60 -9.10
C GLU A 264 -14.92 -9.18 -9.92
N LYS A 265 -15.22 -10.17 -10.78
CA LYS A 265 -14.35 -11.10 -11.56
C LYS A 265 -13.15 -10.50 -12.32
N THR A 266 -12.85 -9.23 -12.16
CA THR A 266 -11.64 -8.55 -12.57
C THR A 266 -10.81 -8.25 -11.33
N LEU A 267 -9.72 -8.99 -11.13
CA LEU A 267 -8.56 -8.46 -10.40
C LEU A 267 -8.36 -7.02 -10.88
N GLN A 268 -8.46 -6.04 -9.98
CA GLN A 268 -8.16 -4.66 -10.36
C GLN A 268 -6.65 -4.58 -10.54
N LEU A 269 -6.20 -4.70 -11.79
CA LEU A 269 -4.88 -4.22 -12.20
C LEU A 269 -4.90 -2.70 -12.01
N THR A 270 -4.61 -2.24 -10.80
CA THR A 270 -4.51 -0.80 -10.51
C THR A 270 -3.15 -0.33 -10.97
N ILE A 271 -3.08 0.08 -12.23
CA ILE A 271 -1.94 0.75 -12.84
C ILE A 271 -1.66 2.05 -12.07
N PRO A 272 -0.44 2.27 -11.54
CA PRO A 272 0.04 3.62 -11.29
C PRO A 272 0.36 4.24 -12.66
N LEU A 273 -0.41 5.26 -13.05
CA LEU A 273 -0.03 6.22 -14.09
C LEU A 273 1.21 6.99 -13.64
N ILE A 274 2.39 6.37 -13.68
CA ILE A 274 3.68 7.06 -13.45
C ILE A 274 4.45 7.27 -14.76
N TYR A 275 3.97 6.70 -15.89
CA TYR A 275 4.57 6.93 -17.22
C TYR A 275 3.65 7.60 -18.24
N GLY A 276 2.55 8.23 -17.80
CA GLY A 276 1.58 8.90 -18.69
C GLY A 276 2.04 10.23 -19.30
N ASN A 277 3.24 10.75 -18.97
CA ASN A 277 3.73 12.04 -19.43
C ASN A 277 5.06 11.94 -20.22
N TYR A 278 5.20 10.98 -21.14
CA TYR A 278 6.33 10.94 -22.07
C TYR A 278 5.97 10.86 -23.57
N GLN A 279 4.72 11.14 -23.94
CA GLN A 279 4.35 11.33 -25.35
C GLN A 279 3.34 12.48 -25.51
N SER A 280 3.84 13.71 -25.42
CA SER A 280 3.19 14.91 -25.99
C SER A 280 4.17 16.08 -26.12
N GLN A 281 5.43 15.80 -26.49
CA GLN A 281 6.39 16.80 -26.94
C GLN A 281 7.26 16.25 -28.08
N GLU A 282 6.62 15.74 -29.12
CA GLU A 282 7.19 15.70 -30.47
C GLU A 282 6.06 16.05 -31.43
N ASN A 283 5.76 17.35 -31.51
CA ASN A 283 5.17 18.06 -32.64
C ASN A 283 4.97 19.51 -32.21
N LEU A 284 6.06 20.27 -32.25
CA LEU A 284 6.14 21.70 -32.57
C LEU A 284 7.62 22.06 -32.77
#